data_AF-A0A2N5I860-F1
#
_entry.id   AF-A0A2N5I860-F1
#
_cell.length_a   1.000
_cell.length_b   1.000
_cell.length_c   1.000
_cell.angle_alpha   90.00
_cell.angle_beta   90.00
_cell.angle_gamma   90.00
#
_symmetry.space_group_name_H-M   'P 1'
#
loop_
_entity.id
_entity.type
_entity.pdbx_description
1 polymer ?
#
loop_
_entity_poly.entity_id
_entity_poly.type
_entity_poly.pdbx_seq_one_letter_code
_entity_poly.pdbx_strand_id
1 'polypeptide(L)'
;MKKSFALIYDHVMAPLEKRFLMKCRSRLLQHTSGNILEIGAGTGVNFPCKVFAVEPNSHMLQKAQKNAEEAAIPVNITVGIC
;
A
#
# COMPACT_ATOMS: atom_id res chain seq x y z
N MET A 1 -19.60 3.46 -28.75
CA MET A 1 -18.22 2.94 -28.59
C MET A 1 -18.28 1.69 -27.73
N LYS A 2 -17.75 0.56 -28.19
CA LYS A 2 -18.02 -0.78 -27.61
C LYS A 2 -17.33 -0.92 -26.24
N LYS A 3 -18.10 -1.24 -25.18
CA LYS A 3 -17.63 -1.48 -23.79
C LYS A 3 -16.40 -2.39 -23.70
N SER A 4 -16.25 -3.30 -24.65
CA SER A 4 -15.13 -4.23 -24.79
C SER A 4 -13.77 -3.53 -24.92
N PHE A 5 -13.72 -2.36 -25.59
CA PHE A 5 -12.48 -1.59 -25.74
C PHE A 5 -12.07 -0.94 -24.43
N ALA A 6 -13.03 -0.45 -23.63
CA ALA A 6 -12.77 0.14 -22.33
C ALA A 6 -12.18 -0.90 -21.36
N LEU A 7 -12.74 -2.10 -21.28
CA LEU A 7 -12.24 -3.14 -20.39
C LEU A 7 -10.82 -3.62 -20.73
N ILE A 8 -10.50 -3.75 -22.02
CA ILE A 8 -9.16 -4.11 -22.48
C ILE A 8 -8.18 -2.96 -22.20
N TYR A 9 -8.60 -1.73 -22.45
CA TYR A 9 -7.81 -0.54 -22.17
C TYR A 9 -7.51 -0.40 -20.67
N ASP A 10 -8.52 -0.56 -19.82
CA ASP A 10 -8.39 -0.51 -18.36
C ASP A 10 -7.45 -1.60 -17.85
N HIS A 11 -7.54 -2.82 -18.36
CA HIS A 11 -6.63 -3.91 -17.99
C HIS A 11 -5.17 -3.65 -18.39
N VAL A 12 -4.96 -3.03 -19.56
CA VAL A 12 -3.62 -2.69 -20.06
C VAL A 12 -3.07 -1.46 -19.33
N MET A 13 -3.91 -0.52 -18.95
CA MET A 13 -3.52 0.70 -18.23
C MET A 13 -3.34 0.48 -16.72
N ALA A 14 -4.03 -0.49 -16.11
CA ALA A 14 -3.90 -0.81 -14.70
C ALA A 14 -2.44 -1.05 -14.22
N PRO A 15 -1.59 -1.84 -14.92
CA PRO A 15 -0.18 -1.98 -14.53
C PRO A 15 0.63 -0.68 -14.73
N LEU A 16 0.25 0.16 -15.71
CA LEU A 16 0.89 1.47 -15.94
C LEU A 16 0.54 2.47 -14.83
N GLU A 17 -0.74 2.58 -14.47
CA GLU A 17 -1.21 3.37 -13.32
C GLU A 17 -0.58 2.89 -12.03
N LYS A 18 -0.52 1.57 -11.82
CA LYS A 18 0.14 0.99 -10.65
C LYS A 18 1.61 1.41 -10.58
N ARG A 19 2.31 1.42 -11.71
CA ARG A 19 3.72 1.86 -11.77
C ARG A 19 3.87 3.37 -11.55
N PHE A 20 2.93 4.18 -12.03
CA PHE A 20 2.88 5.61 -11.74
C PHE A 20 2.64 5.89 -10.24
N LEU A 21 1.67 5.20 -9.64
CA LEU A 21 1.37 5.26 -8.21
C LEU A 21 2.56 4.81 -7.36
N MET A 22 3.29 3.77 -7.77
CA MET A 22 4.54 3.38 -7.11
C MET A 22 5.60 4.49 -7.17
N LYS A 23 5.70 5.21 -8.28
CA LYS A 23 6.65 6.34 -8.42
C LYS A 23 6.27 7.50 -7.52
N CYS A 24 4.98 7.84 -7.42
CA CYS A 24 4.48 8.84 -6.48
C CYS A 24 4.74 8.45 -5.03
N ARG A 25 4.46 7.19 -4.66
CA ARG A 25 4.73 6.62 -3.33
C ARG A 25 6.22 6.72 -2.98
N SER A 26 7.08 6.26 -3.87
CA SER A 26 8.53 6.34 -3.67
C SER A 26 9.01 7.78 -3.46
N ARG A 27 8.50 8.74 -4.24
CA ARG A 27 8.83 10.17 -4.07
C ARG A 27 8.31 10.77 -2.76
N LEU A 28 7.15 10.33 -2.27
CA LEU A 28 6.62 10.80 -0.98
C LEU A 28 7.42 10.21 0.19
N LEU A 29 7.68 8.90 0.14
CA LEU A 29 8.35 8.15 1.20
C LEU A 29 9.85 8.40 1.26
N GLN A 30 10.49 8.89 0.18
CA GLN A 30 11.93 9.21 0.21
C GLN A 30 12.30 10.27 1.25
N HIS A 31 11.34 11.09 1.70
CA HIS A 31 11.57 12.14 2.69
C HIS A 31 11.19 11.70 4.11
N THR A 32 10.59 10.51 4.27
CA THR A 32 10.15 10.02 5.58
C THR A 32 11.27 9.21 6.23
N SER A 33 11.66 9.59 7.44
CA SER A 33 12.63 8.85 8.26
C SER A 33 12.23 8.93 9.74
N GLY A 34 12.71 8.00 10.56
CA GLY A 34 12.34 7.90 11.98
C GLY A 34 11.08 7.06 12.22
N ASN A 35 10.29 7.44 13.23
CA ASN A 35 9.06 6.73 13.61
C ASN A 35 7.88 7.28 12.79
N ILE A 36 7.28 6.43 11.94
CA ILE A 36 6.22 6.83 11.02
C ILE A 36 4.91 6.15 11.41
N LEU A 37 3.83 6.91 11.48
CA LEU A 37 2.45 6.41 11.68
C LEU A 37 1.72 6.45 10.34
N GLU A 38 1.24 5.30 9.87
CA GLU A 38 0.39 5.19 8.70
C GLU A 38 -1.06 4.89 9.12
N ILE A 39 -1.97 5.81 8.79
CA ILE A 39 -3.40 5.70 9.04
C ILE A 39 -4.08 5.13 7.80
N GLY A 40 -4.83 4.03 7.95
CA GLY A 40 -5.46 3.37 6.82
C GLY A 40 -4.43 2.70 5.90
N ALA A 41 -3.51 1.94 6.49
CA ALA A 41 -2.40 1.30 5.77
C ALA A 41 -2.86 0.29 4.71
N GLY A 42 -4.13 -0.15 4.75
CA GLY A 42 -4.69 -1.06 3.77
C GLY A 42 -3.88 -2.36 3.73
N THR A 43 -3.32 -2.70 2.57
CA THR A 43 -2.48 -3.91 2.44
C THR A 43 -0.99 -3.67 2.72
N GLY A 44 -0.58 -2.50 3.21
CA GLY A 44 0.84 -2.26 3.52
C GLY A 44 1.77 -2.06 2.33
N VAL A 45 1.25 -1.51 1.21
CA VAL A 45 2.06 -1.24 0.00
C VAL A 45 3.10 -0.13 0.22
N ASN A 46 2.98 0.62 1.31
CA ASN A 46 3.76 1.82 1.62
C ASN A 46 4.88 1.56 2.64
N PHE A 47 5.38 0.33 2.83
CA PHE A 47 6.38 0.05 3.87
C PHE A 47 7.84 0.00 3.36
N PRO A 48 8.56 1.13 3.25
CA PRO A 48 10.02 1.15 3.13
C PRO A 48 10.74 1.67 4.39
N CYS A 49 10.02 2.08 5.46
CA CYS A 49 10.60 2.56 6.74
C CYS A 49 9.90 1.96 7.98
N LYS A 50 10.50 2.06 9.18
CA LYS A 50 9.91 1.51 10.43
C LYS A 50 8.55 2.16 10.70
N VAL A 51 7.47 1.42 10.48
CA VAL A 51 6.10 1.97 10.40
C VAL A 51 5.21 1.33 11.46
N PHE A 52 4.45 2.18 12.15
CA PHE A 52 3.25 1.79 12.88
C PHE A 52 2.05 1.96 11.97
N ALA A 53 1.37 0.85 11.67
CA ALA A 53 0.23 0.82 10.77
C ALA A 53 -1.06 0.47 11.53
N VAL A 54 -2.15 1.13 11.13
CA VAL A 54 -3.47 0.99 11.75
C VAL A 54 -4.50 0.61 10.68
N GLU A 55 -5.20 -0.51 10.87
CA GLU A 55 -6.21 -1.02 9.92
C GLU A 55 -7.40 -1.68 10.67
N PRO A 56 -8.66 -1.21 10.47
CA PRO A 56 -9.84 -1.81 11.09
C PRO A 56 -10.33 -3.11 10.43
N ASN A 57 -10.04 -3.35 9.15
CA ASN A 57 -10.53 -4.53 8.43
C ASN A 57 -9.65 -5.76 8.67
N SER A 58 -10.21 -6.82 9.25
CA SER A 58 -9.47 -8.04 9.61
C SER A 58 -8.82 -8.78 8.44
N HIS A 59 -9.46 -8.79 7.27
CA HIS A 59 -8.91 -9.43 6.07
C HIS A 59 -7.74 -8.63 5.48
N MET A 60 -7.85 -7.29 5.50
CA MET A 60 -6.76 -6.40 5.08
C MET A 60 -5.60 -6.46 6.05
N LEU A 61 -5.88 -6.54 7.36
CA LEU A 61 -4.88 -6.70 8.41
C LEU A 61 -4.04 -7.97 8.21
N GLN A 62 -4.66 -9.12 7.92
CA GLN A 62 -3.93 -10.37 7.63
C GLN A 62 -2.98 -10.22 6.44
N LYS A 63 -3.45 -9.55 5.37
CA LYS A 63 -2.63 -9.31 4.19
C LYS A 63 -1.49 -8.32 4.48
N ALA A 64 -1.75 -7.31 5.29
CA ALA A 64 -0.75 -6.34 5.72
C ALA A 64 0.31 -7.00 6.61
N GLN A 65 -0.07 -7.91 7.51
CA GLN A 65 0.84 -8.70 8.34
C GLN A 65 1.79 -9.54 7.48
N LYS A 66 1.25 -10.28 6.50
CA LYS A 66 2.07 -11.05 5.57
C LYS A 66 3.06 -10.16 4.80
N ASN A 67 2.60 -9.02 4.31
CA ASN A 67 3.47 -8.08 3.60
C ASN A 67 4.52 -7.43 4.52
N ALA A 68 4.23 -7.27 5.81
CA ALA A 68 5.18 -6.79 6.81
C ALA A 68 6.27 -7.82 7.12
N GLU A 69 5.95 -9.12 7.13
CA GLU A 69 6.95 -10.19 7.27
C GLU A 69 7.95 -10.21 6.10
N GLU A 70 7.48 -9.88 4.89
CA GLU A 70 8.29 -9.80 3.67
C GLU A 70 9.03 -8.45 3.52
N ALA A 71 8.77 -7.48 4.40
CA ALA A 71 9.38 -6.16 4.33
C ALA A 71 10.83 -6.18 4.82
N ALA A 72 11.70 -5.41 4.17
CA ALA A 72 13.13 -5.32 4.51
C ALA A 72 13.43 -4.57 5.84
N ILE A 73 12.39 -4.24 6.60
CA ILE A 73 12.38 -3.28 7.68
C ILE A 73 11.28 -3.66 8.70
N PRO A 74 11.48 -3.41 10.01
CA PRO A 74 10.47 -3.77 11.00
C PRO A 74 9.19 -2.95 10.84
N VAL A 75 8.04 -3.63 10.74
CA VAL A 75 6.71 -3.00 10.67
C VAL A 75 5.85 -3.50 11.83
N ASN A 76 5.27 -2.59 12.59
CA ASN A 76 4.34 -2.90 13.68
C ASN A 76 2.91 -2.56 13.23
N ILE A 77 2.04 -3.56 13.14
CA ILE A 77 0.65 -3.37 12.71
C ILE A 77 -0.29 -3.62 13.89
N THR A 78 -1.24 -2.72 14.11
CA THR A 78 -2.29 -2.85 15.13
C THR A 78 -3.68 -2.65 14.52
N VAL A 79 -4.69 -3.17 15.19
CA VAL A 79 -6.09 -2.89 14.87
C VAL A 79 -6.39 -1.43 15.21
N GLY A 80 -6.97 -0.72 14.25
CA GLY A 80 -7.50 0.63 14.45
C GLY A 80 -8.99 0.63 14.74
N ILE A 81 -9.40 1.53 15.61
CA ILE A 81 -10.80 1.90 15.78
C ILE A 81 -10.94 3.25 15.09
N CYS A 82 -11.60 3.29 13.92
CA CYS A 82 -12.07 4.54 13.32
C CYS A 82 -13.48 4.83 13.80
#